data_AF-A0A9X4HLS0-F1
#
_entry.id   AF-A0A9X4HLS0-F1
#
_cell.length_a   1.000
_cell.length_b   1.000
_cell.length_c   1.000
_cell.angle_alpha   90.00
_cell.angle_beta   90.00
_cell.angle_gamma   90.00
#
_symmetry.space_group_name_H-M   'P 1'
#
loop_
_entity.id
_entity.type
_entity.pdbx_description
1 polymer ?
#
loop_
_entity_poly.entity_id
_entity_poly.type
_entity_poly.pdbx_seq_one_letter_code
_entity_poly.pdbx_strand_id
1 'polypeptide(L)'
;MSPLKAISSWLETLELDMHLEVAAFATFLMFEHDEFLTLGGSGQLEALHRWLNEPDLTVDTAADRALFFKICFGCFVEDRMTDAGWRRTEELVRKILQEARRDGKFAAARKAQRMLEFLPARKGSWKRVVKSWTELAATHLTQEAVTNWAEKRKSLRVISRSGVPIVAVRSSHRGTG
;
A
#
# COMPACT_ATOMS: atom_id res chain seq x y z
N MET A 1 -14.18 -3.49 -6.83
CA MET A 1 -13.07 -2.63 -6.34
C MET A 1 -11.76 -3.10 -6.95
N SER A 2 -10.76 -2.24 -7.19
CA SER A 2 -9.41 -2.69 -7.59
C SER A 2 -8.56 -3.05 -6.38
N PRO A 3 -7.57 -3.94 -6.50
CA PRO A 3 -6.65 -4.28 -5.41
C PRO A 3 -5.96 -3.06 -4.78
N LEU A 4 -5.45 -2.13 -5.59
CA LEU A 4 -4.83 -0.89 -5.09
C LEU A 4 -5.82 0.03 -4.36
N LYS A 5 -7.09 0.07 -4.80
CA LYS A 5 -8.12 0.82 -4.08
C LYS A 5 -8.48 0.15 -2.75
N ALA A 6 -8.49 -1.19 -2.70
CA ALA A 6 -8.70 -1.94 -1.46
C ALA A 6 -7.61 -1.61 -0.43
N ILE A 7 -6.34 -1.58 -0.85
CA ILE A 7 -5.21 -1.18 0.01
C ILE A 7 -5.38 0.28 0.48
N SER A 8 -5.68 1.19 -0.44
CA SER A 8 -5.86 2.62 -0.11
C SER A 8 -7.00 2.83 0.91
N SER A 9 -8.14 2.18 0.69
CA SER A 9 -9.28 2.29 1.61
C SER A 9 -9.02 1.62 2.95
N TRP A 10 -8.25 0.53 2.99
CA TRP A 10 -7.81 -0.07 4.26
C TRP A 10 -6.89 0.88 5.04
N LEU A 11 -5.94 1.53 4.38
CA LEU A 11 -5.05 2.51 5.03
C LEU A 11 -5.84 3.66 5.68
N GLU A 12 -6.89 4.14 5.02
CA GLU A 12 -7.80 5.18 5.53
C GLU A 12 -8.57 4.74 6.80
N THR A 13 -8.69 3.44 7.07
CA THR A 13 -9.35 2.93 8.30
C THR A 13 -8.42 2.91 9.52
N LEU A 14 -7.11 3.10 9.33
CA LEU A 14 -6.14 3.03 10.41
C LEU A 14 -6.12 4.32 11.24
N GLU A 15 -5.86 4.18 12.54
CA GLU A 15 -5.51 5.34 13.38
C GLU A 15 -4.28 6.04 12.80
N LEU A 16 -4.25 7.38 12.85
CA LEU A 16 -3.22 8.20 12.19
C LEU A 16 -1.78 7.74 12.48
N ASP A 17 -1.49 7.40 13.73
CA ASP A 17 -0.15 6.92 14.13
C ASP A 17 0.22 5.61 13.43
N MET A 18 -0.74 4.68 13.29
CA MET A 18 -0.54 3.41 12.59
C MET A 18 -0.46 3.63 11.09
N HIS A 19 -1.23 4.58 10.55
CA HIS A 19 -1.17 4.95 9.15
C HIS A 19 0.22 5.47 8.76
N LEU A 20 0.78 6.38 9.55
CA LEU A 20 2.13 6.92 9.35
C LEU A 20 3.21 5.84 9.51
N GLU A 21 3.03 4.92 10.45
CA GLU A 21 3.95 3.82 10.68
C GLU A 21 3.95 2.84 9.50
N VAL A 22 2.77 2.38 9.07
CA VAL A 22 2.61 1.52 7.88
C VAL A 22 3.22 2.19 6.65
N ALA A 23 2.99 3.49 6.45
CA ALA A 23 3.58 4.22 5.34
C ALA A 23 5.11 4.22 5.38
N ALA A 24 5.72 4.48 6.53
CA ALA A 24 7.18 4.43 6.64
C ALA A 24 7.75 3.05 6.30
N PHE A 25 7.10 1.98 6.75
CA PHE A 25 7.56 0.62 6.45
C PHE A 25 7.37 0.21 4.99
N ALA A 26 6.19 0.48 4.43
CA ALA A 26 5.91 0.18 3.04
C ALA A 26 6.87 0.94 2.11
N THR A 27 7.05 2.25 2.34
CA THR A 27 7.93 3.07 1.51
C THR A 27 9.41 2.69 1.62
N PHE A 28 9.89 2.33 2.81
CA PHE A 28 11.27 1.86 3.01
C PHE A 28 11.59 0.63 2.14
N LEU A 29 10.71 -0.37 2.13
CA LEU A 29 10.92 -1.60 1.38
C LEU A 29 10.67 -1.44 -0.11
N MET A 30 9.74 -0.56 -0.50
CA MET A 30 9.31 -0.45 -1.89
C MET A 30 10.13 0.56 -2.70
N PHE A 31 10.73 1.55 -2.05
CA PHE A 31 11.47 2.63 -2.73
C PHE A 31 12.96 2.62 -2.41
N GLU A 32 13.45 1.63 -1.66
CA GLU A 32 14.86 1.48 -1.28
C GLU A 32 15.48 2.80 -0.76
N HIS A 33 14.68 3.62 -0.07
CA HIS A 33 15.18 4.89 0.43
C HIS A 33 16.07 4.65 1.66
N ASP A 34 17.34 4.99 1.49
CA ASP A 34 18.46 4.81 2.42
C ASP A 34 18.35 5.64 3.71
N GLU A 35 17.37 6.55 3.78
CA GLU A 35 17.10 7.30 5.01
C GLU A 35 16.34 6.40 5.99
N PHE A 36 17.11 5.76 6.87
CA PHE A 36 16.74 5.13 8.14
C PHE A 36 15.25 5.08 8.36
N LEU A 37 14.63 3.88 8.34
CA LEU A 37 13.27 3.61 8.83
C LEU A 37 12.73 4.74 9.70
N THR A 38 12.18 5.75 9.03
CA THR A 38 11.88 6.99 9.75
C THR A 38 10.67 6.68 10.60
N LEU A 39 10.54 7.38 11.72
CA LEU A 39 9.50 7.10 12.72
C LEU A 39 8.08 7.50 12.23
N GLY A 40 7.73 7.25 10.96
CA GLY A 40 6.52 7.71 10.29
C GLY A 40 6.57 9.20 9.97
N GLY A 41 6.46 9.60 8.71
CA GLY A 41 6.40 11.01 8.32
C GLY A 41 5.34 11.24 7.26
N SER A 42 4.86 12.48 7.17
CA SER A 42 3.86 12.88 6.16
C SER A 42 4.38 12.64 4.73
N GLY A 43 5.68 12.84 4.49
CA GLY A 43 6.30 12.58 3.19
C GLY A 43 6.21 11.11 2.75
N GLN A 44 6.46 10.16 3.65
CA GLN A 44 6.30 8.73 3.36
C GLN A 44 4.84 8.38 3.08
N LEU A 45 3.93 8.97 3.85
CA LEU A 45 2.50 8.77 3.68
C LEU A 45 2.01 9.32 2.33
N GLU A 46 2.41 10.53 1.96
CA GLU A 46 2.12 11.13 0.66
C GLU A 46 2.71 10.31 -0.49
N ALA A 47 3.94 9.81 -0.34
CA ALA A 47 4.58 8.97 -1.34
C ALA A 47 3.82 7.65 -1.54
N LEU A 48 3.42 6.98 -0.46
CA LEU A 48 2.62 5.77 -0.53
C LEU A 48 1.26 6.04 -1.19
N HIS A 49 0.56 7.11 -0.79
CA HIS A 49 -0.71 7.49 -1.40
C HIS A 49 -0.57 7.75 -2.90
N ARG A 50 0.45 8.51 -3.30
CA ARG A 50 0.72 8.79 -4.71
C ARG A 50 0.97 7.50 -5.50
N TRP A 51 1.76 6.59 -4.94
CA TRP A 51 2.08 5.31 -5.59
C TRP A 51 0.86 4.38 -5.73
N LEU A 52 -0.02 4.37 -4.73
CA LEU A 52 -1.26 3.58 -4.76
C LEU A 52 -2.32 4.15 -5.71
N ASN A 53 -2.32 5.47 -5.94
CA ASN A 53 -3.35 6.18 -6.69
C ASN A 53 -2.81 6.78 -8.00
N GLU A 54 -1.68 6.29 -8.50
CA GLU A 54 -1.11 6.76 -9.77
C GLU A 54 -2.12 6.56 -10.91
N PRO A 55 -2.43 7.61 -11.68
CA PRO A 55 -3.36 7.51 -12.79
C PRO A 55 -2.78 6.65 -13.92
N ASP A 56 -3.66 6.16 -14.79
CA ASP A 56 -3.29 5.52 -16.06
C ASP A 56 -2.43 4.24 -15.96
N LEU A 57 -2.35 3.62 -14.78
CA LEU A 57 -1.73 2.31 -14.64
C LEU A 57 -2.42 1.26 -15.52
N THR A 58 -1.59 0.46 -16.20
CA THR A 58 -2.10 -0.72 -16.88
C THR A 58 -2.66 -1.70 -15.85
N VAL A 59 -3.58 -2.57 -16.28
CA VAL A 59 -4.19 -3.58 -15.38
C VAL A 59 -3.11 -4.48 -14.78
N ASP A 60 -2.12 -4.86 -15.59
CA ASP A 60 -1.02 -5.73 -15.16
C ASP A 60 -0.11 -5.01 -14.16
N THR A 61 0.29 -3.77 -14.45
CA THR A 61 1.08 -2.96 -13.51
C THR A 61 0.35 -2.76 -12.17
N ALA A 62 -0.95 -2.52 -12.19
CA ALA A 62 -1.73 -2.37 -10.96
C ALA A 62 -1.85 -3.67 -10.16
N ALA A 63 -1.94 -4.82 -10.84
CA ALA A 63 -1.91 -6.14 -10.22
C ALA A 63 -0.55 -6.44 -9.58
N ASP A 64 0.54 -6.23 -10.32
CA ASP A 64 1.91 -6.45 -9.85
C ASP A 64 2.22 -5.58 -8.63
N ARG A 65 1.83 -4.30 -8.66
CA ARG A 65 1.98 -3.40 -7.50
C ARG A 65 1.23 -3.91 -6.28
N ALA A 66 -0.01 -4.37 -6.42
CA ALA A 66 -0.78 -4.85 -5.29
C ALA A 66 -0.15 -6.11 -4.66
N LEU A 67 0.38 -7.02 -5.48
CA LEU A 67 1.08 -8.21 -5.01
C LEU A 67 2.43 -7.86 -4.37
N PHE A 68 3.18 -6.92 -4.97
CA PHE A 68 4.43 -6.42 -4.42
C PHE A 68 4.23 -5.78 -3.04
N PHE A 69 3.24 -4.89 -2.91
CA PHE A 69 2.87 -4.31 -1.62
C PHE A 69 2.56 -5.40 -0.59
N LYS A 70 1.79 -6.43 -0.97
CA LYS A 70 1.46 -7.54 -0.08
C LYS A 70 2.68 -8.30 0.40
N ILE A 71 3.63 -8.59 -0.49
CA ILE A 71 4.86 -9.31 -0.12
C ILE A 71 5.66 -8.47 0.86
N CYS A 72 5.99 -7.22 0.50
CA CYS A 72 6.80 -6.33 1.33
C CYS A 72 6.17 -6.09 2.70
N PHE A 73 4.87 -5.74 2.72
CA PHE A 73 4.18 -5.47 3.97
C PHE A 73 3.91 -6.75 4.79
N GLY A 74 3.68 -7.88 4.12
CA GLY A 74 3.50 -9.19 4.76
C GLY A 74 4.73 -9.60 5.59
N CYS A 75 5.93 -9.49 5.02
CA CYS A 75 7.17 -9.75 5.76
C CYS A 75 7.30 -8.89 7.02
N PHE A 76 6.85 -7.63 6.93
CA PHE A 76 6.91 -6.72 8.06
C PHE A 76 5.86 -7.04 9.15
N VAL A 77 4.65 -7.41 8.74
CA VAL A 77 3.60 -7.86 9.65
C VAL A 77 4.05 -9.06 10.47
N GLU A 78 4.73 -10.02 9.85
CA GLU A 78 5.29 -11.19 10.53
C GLU A 78 6.28 -10.78 11.63
N ASP A 79 7.18 -9.84 11.35
CA ASP A 79 8.13 -9.31 12.33
C ASP A 79 7.41 -8.68 13.54
N ARG A 80 6.35 -7.90 13.27
CA ARG A 80 5.52 -7.21 14.27
C ARG A 80 4.64 -8.12 15.12
N MET A 81 4.55 -9.40 14.77
CA MET A 81 3.84 -10.41 15.57
C MET A 81 4.74 -11.15 16.55
N THR A 82 6.04 -10.91 16.53
CA THR A 82 7.01 -11.63 17.37
C THR A 82 7.67 -10.71 18.39
N ASP A 83 7.94 -11.23 19.59
CA ASP A 83 8.74 -10.49 20.59
C ASP A 83 10.14 -10.16 20.07
N ALA A 84 10.71 -11.04 19.23
CA ALA A 84 12.01 -10.82 18.61
C ALA A 84 12.01 -9.60 17.68
N GLY A 85 10.99 -9.44 16.82
CA GLY A 85 10.86 -8.27 15.95
C GLY A 85 10.66 -6.97 16.73
N TRP A 86 9.90 -7.05 17.83
CA TRP A 86 9.79 -5.91 18.74
C TRP A 86 11.09 -5.54 19.45
N ARG A 87 11.90 -6.51 19.88
CA ARG A 87 13.23 -6.24 20.45
C ARG A 87 14.15 -5.58 19.41
N ARG A 88 14.20 -6.11 18.18
CA ARG A 88 14.95 -5.49 17.08
C ARG A 88 14.54 -4.04 16.83
N THR A 89 13.23 -3.77 16.85
CA THR A 89 12.72 -2.40 16.72
C THR A 89 13.21 -1.53 17.88
N GLU A 90 13.06 -2.00 19.11
CA GLU A 90 13.46 -1.26 20.30
C GLU A 90 14.97 -0.92 20.28
N GLU A 91 15.81 -1.87 19.88
CA GLU A 91 17.25 -1.69 19.68
C GLU A 91 17.56 -0.65 18.59
N LEU A 92 16.90 -0.75 17.42
CA LEU A 92 17.07 0.21 16.33
C LEU A 92 16.70 1.63 16.78
N VAL A 93 15.61 1.79 17.51
CA VAL A 93 15.14 3.11 17.97
C VAL A 93 16.06 3.68 19.04
N ARG A 94 16.60 2.84 19.92
CA ARG A 94 17.65 3.25 20.88
C ARG A 94 18.90 3.74 20.15
N LYS A 95 19.34 3.05 19.09
CA LYS A 95 20.47 3.47 18.27
C LYS A 95 20.21 4.83 17.62
N ILE A 96 19.05 5.01 17.00
CA ILE A 96 18.63 6.29 16.40
C ILE A 96 18.60 7.41 17.45
N LEU A 97 18.10 7.14 18.66
CA LEU A 97 18.09 8.10 19.75
C LEU A 97 19.51 8.53 20.16
N GLN A 98 20.43 7.58 20.30
CA GLN A 98 21.82 7.85 20.65
C GLN A 98 22.52 8.68 19.57
N GLU A 99 22.37 8.29 18.31
CA GLU A 99 22.93 9.02 17.16
C GLU A 99 22.35 10.43 17.06
N ALA A 100 21.04 10.59 17.18
CA ALA A 100 20.40 11.90 17.13
C ALA A 100 20.85 12.82 18.29
N ARG A 101 21.08 12.27 19.49
CA ARG A 101 21.63 13.04 20.62
C ARG A 101 23.07 13.48 20.36
N ARG A 102 23.92 12.58 19.85
CA ARG A 102 25.32 12.87 19.50
C ARG A 102 25.42 13.95 18.42
N ASP A 103 24.54 13.89 17.42
CA ASP A 103 24.54 14.83 16.30
C ASP A 103 23.82 16.16 16.61
N GLY A 104 23.31 16.37 17.82
CA GLY A 104 22.54 17.57 18.17
C GLY A 104 21.15 17.67 17.50
N LYS A 105 20.64 16.57 16.92
CA LYS A 105 19.34 16.49 16.24
C LYS A 105 18.21 16.32 17.25
N PHE A 106 17.95 17.35 18.06
CA PHE A 106 17.00 17.28 19.19
C PHE A 106 15.57 16.87 18.80
N ALA A 107 15.08 17.28 17.63
CA ALA A 107 13.75 16.89 17.17
C ALA A 107 13.65 15.38 16.90
N ALA A 108 14.64 14.81 16.20
CA ALA A 108 14.73 13.38 15.95
C ALA A 108 14.91 12.59 17.26
N ALA A 109 15.75 13.08 18.18
CA ALA A 109 15.92 12.48 19.49
C ALA A 109 14.62 12.45 20.30
N ARG A 110 13.85 13.56 20.36
CA ARG A 110 12.53 13.58 21.02
C ARG A 110 11.56 12.60 20.38
N LYS A 111 11.56 12.48 19.05
CA LYS A 111 10.69 11.56 18.33
C LYS A 111 11.03 10.10 18.66
N ALA A 112 12.32 9.74 18.66
CA ALA A 112 12.78 8.40 19.01
C ALA A 112 12.47 8.05 20.48
N GLN A 113 12.69 9.00 21.39
CA GLN A 113 12.37 8.86 22.81
C GLN A 113 10.87 8.58 23.02
N ARG A 114 9.98 9.38 22.41
CA ARG A 114 8.53 9.14 22.46
C ARG A 114 8.16 7.77 21.91
N MET A 115 8.79 7.34 20.81
CA MET A 115 8.49 6.03 20.23
C MET A 115 8.85 4.88 21.18
N LEU A 116 9.94 4.98 21.94
CA LEU A 116 10.28 4.02 22.98
C LEU A 116 9.27 4.02 24.13
N GLU A 117 8.85 5.21 24.59
CA GLU A 117 7.85 5.36 25.66
C GLU A 117 6.50 4.73 25.29
N PHE A 118 6.06 4.89 24.04
CA PHE A 118 4.78 4.36 23.56
C PHE A 118 4.86 2.94 22.97
N LEU A 119 6.02 2.29 23.00
CA LEU A 119 6.23 0.98 22.37
C LEU A 119 5.26 -0.11 22.90
N PRO A 120 4.93 -0.19 24.20
CA PRO A 120 3.92 -1.14 24.69
C PRO A 120 2.52 -0.90 24.12
N ALA A 121 2.08 0.36 24.05
CA ALA A 121 0.78 0.71 23.47
C ALA A 121 0.75 0.38 21.96
N ARG A 122 1.84 0.67 21.25
CA ARG A 122 2.01 0.36 19.82
C ARG A 122 1.93 -1.14 19.55
N LYS A 123 2.55 -1.99 20.38
CA LYS A 123 2.39 -3.46 20.30
C LYS A 123 0.91 -3.87 20.30
N GLY A 124 0.10 -3.24 21.15
CA GLY A 124 -1.34 -3.46 21.23
C GLY A 124 -2.07 -3.02 19.95
N SER A 125 -1.78 -1.82 19.45
CA SER A 125 -2.38 -1.29 18.22
C SER A 125 -2.04 -2.12 16.99
N TRP A 126 -0.81 -2.63 16.88
CA TRP A 126 -0.38 -3.50 15.80
C TRP A 126 -1.19 -4.79 15.70
N LYS A 127 -1.68 -5.36 16.80
CA LYS A 127 -2.57 -6.54 16.73
C LYS A 127 -3.85 -6.25 15.94
N ARG A 128 -4.40 -5.02 16.04
CA ARG A 128 -5.57 -4.60 15.26
C ARG A 128 -5.21 -4.43 13.79
N VAL A 129 -4.07 -3.80 13.51
CA VAL A 129 -3.53 -3.65 12.15
C VAL A 129 -3.37 -5.01 11.50
N VAL A 130 -2.68 -5.97 12.15
CA VAL A 130 -2.47 -7.32 11.64
C VAL A 130 -3.79 -8.03 11.36
N LYS A 131 -4.76 -7.96 12.27
CA LYS A 131 -6.08 -8.58 12.03
C LYS A 131 -6.74 -8.03 10.75
N SER A 132 -6.83 -6.70 10.64
CA SER A 132 -7.44 -6.05 9.46
C SER A 132 -6.66 -6.29 8.17
N TRP A 133 -5.33 -6.34 8.25
CA TRP A 133 -4.45 -6.68 7.14
C TRP A 133 -4.68 -8.09 6.65
N THR A 134 -4.73 -9.08 7.54
CA THR A 134 -4.93 -10.48 7.18
C THR A 134 -6.27 -10.68 6.45
N GLU A 135 -7.32 -10.00 6.91
CA GLU A 135 -8.63 -10.00 6.25
C GLU A 135 -8.54 -9.39 4.84
N LEU A 136 -7.98 -8.18 4.71
CA LEU A 136 -7.74 -7.54 3.41
C LEU A 136 -6.95 -8.46 2.46
N ALA A 137 -5.85 -9.04 2.96
CA ALA A 137 -4.94 -9.84 2.16
C ALA A 137 -5.59 -11.14 1.68
N ALA A 138 -6.40 -11.78 2.53
CA ALA A 138 -7.13 -13.00 2.20
C ALA A 138 -8.28 -12.76 1.21
N THR A 139 -8.93 -11.59 1.27
CA THR A 139 -10.07 -11.29 0.40
C THR A 139 -9.68 -10.66 -0.93
N HIS A 140 -8.69 -9.76 -0.92
CA HIS A 140 -8.42 -8.87 -2.07
C HIS A 140 -7.03 -9.02 -2.68
N LEU A 141 -6.06 -9.61 -1.96
CA LEU A 141 -4.66 -9.66 -2.38
C LEU A 141 -4.15 -11.10 -2.55
N THR A 142 -5.03 -12.09 -2.65
CA THR A 142 -4.61 -13.43 -3.10
C THR A 142 -4.24 -13.37 -4.58
N GLN A 143 -3.34 -14.26 -5.01
CA GLN A 143 -2.96 -14.36 -6.42
C GLN A 143 -4.22 -14.54 -7.29
N GLU A 144 -5.12 -15.43 -6.86
CA GLU A 144 -6.39 -15.69 -7.52
C GLU A 144 -7.28 -14.44 -7.58
N ALA A 145 -7.48 -13.73 -6.47
CA ALA A 145 -8.33 -12.53 -6.45
C ALA A 145 -7.80 -11.44 -7.38
N VAL A 146 -6.48 -11.23 -7.41
CA VAL A 146 -5.82 -10.25 -8.27
C VAL A 146 -5.91 -10.66 -9.74
N THR A 147 -5.62 -11.91 -10.08
CA THR A 147 -5.74 -12.44 -11.45
C THR A 147 -7.18 -12.36 -11.96
N ASN A 148 -8.15 -12.82 -11.17
CA ASN A 148 -9.57 -12.77 -11.53
C ASN A 148 -10.05 -11.33 -11.77
N TRP A 149 -9.58 -10.37 -10.97
CA TRP A 149 -9.85 -8.95 -11.19
C TRP A 149 -9.23 -8.45 -12.50
N ALA A 150 -7.97 -8.81 -12.78
CA ALA A 150 -7.24 -8.39 -13.96
C ALA A 150 -7.89 -8.92 -15.25
N GLU A 151 -8.25 -10.21 -15.29
CA GLU A 151 -8.91 -10.85 -16.43
C GLU A 151 -10.27 -10.22 -16.73
N LYS A 152 -11.11 -10.00 -15.70
CA LYS A 152 -12.40 -9.30 -15.86
C LYS A 152 -12.24 -7.90 -16.44
N ARG A 153 -11.18 -7.18 -16.08
CA ARG A 153 -10.92 -5.84 -16.64
C ARG A 153 -10.42 -5.89 -18.08
N LYS A 154 -9.60 -6.89 -18.42
CA LYS A 154 -9.14 -7.11 -19.80
C LYS A 154 -10.30 -7.49 -20.72
N SER A 155 -11.18 -8.40 -20.31
CA SER A 155 -12.34 -8.81 -21.10
C SER A 155 -13.32 -7.66 -21.36
N LEU A 156 -13.56 -6.80 -20.36
CA LEU A 156 -14.38 -5.59 -20.53
C LEU A 156 -13.77 -4.58 -21.53
N ARG A 157 -12.43 -4.44 -21.57
CA ARG A 157 -11.77 -3.60 -22.59
C ARG A 157 -11.92 -4.18 -24.01
N VAL A 158 -11.93 -5.50 -24.15
CA VAL A 158 -12.14 -6.17 -25.45
C VAL A 158 -13.57 -5.91 -25.95
N ILE A 159 -14.57 -6.09 -25.09
CA ILE A 159 -15.98 -5.85 -25.45
C ILE A 159 -16.24 -4.38 -25.82
N SER A 160 -15.61 -3.44 -25.10
CA SER A 160 -15.74 -2.01 -25.41
C SER A 160 -15.06 -1.61 -26.74
N ARG A 161 -14.06 -2.36 -27.21
CA ARG A 161 -13.40 -2.13 -28.51
C ARG A 161 -14.09 -2.84 -29.67
N SER A 162 -14.92 -3.84 -29.40
CA SER A 162 -15.71 -4.56 -30.42
C SER A 162 -17.08 -3.93 -30.70
N GLY A 163 -17.26 -2.63 -30.43
CA GLY A 163 -18.51 -1.90 -30.64
C GLY A 163 -18.83 -1.63 -32.12
N VAL A 164 -19.72 -2.46 -32.66
CA VAL A 164 -20.71 -2.25 -33.75
C VAL A 164 -20.18 -2.05 -35.20
N PRO A 165 -20.47 -2.98 -36.14
CA PRO A 165 -20.37 -2.66 -37.55
C PRO A 165 -21.50 -1.67 -37.90
N ILE A 166 -21.13 -0.48 -38.35
CA ILE A 166 -22.06 0.45 -39.00
C ILE A 166 -22.56 -0.26 -40.27
N VAL A 167 -23.75 -0.85 -40.18
CA VAL A 167 -24.46 -1.33 -41.36
C VAL A 167 -24.82 -0.10 -42.18
N ALA A 168 -24.12 0.09 -43.30
CA ALA A 168 -24.49 1.10 -44.28
C ALA A 168 -25.93 0.82 -44.74
N VAL A 169 -26.85 1.69 -44.34
CA VAL A 169 -28.20 1.74 -44.89
C VAL A 169 -28.07 2.03 -46.37
N ARG A 170 -28.20 0.99 -47.21
CA ARG A 170 -28.35 1.14 -48.66
C ARG A 170 -29.65 1.90 -48.90
N SER A 171 -29.54 3.15 -49.31
CA SER A 171 -30.66 3.90 -49.87
C SER A 171 -31.10 3.25 -51.19
N SER A 172 -32.23 2.58 -51.17
CA SER A 172 -32.91 2.14 -52.39
C SER A 172 -33.69 3.33 -52.95
N HIS A 173 -33.09 4.09 -53.88
CA HIS A 173 -33.87 4.98 -54.73
C HIS A 173 -34.26 4.23 -56.01
N ARG A 174 -35.47 3.67 -55.94
CA ARG A 174 -36.28 3.32 -57.11
C ARG A 174 -37.28 4.46 -57.29
N GLY A 175 -37.18 5.19 -58.39
CA GLY A 175 -38.10 6.28 -58.74
C GLY A 175 -38.12 6.43 -60.25
N THR A 176 -38.99 5.65 -60.89
CA THR A 176 -39.47 5.84 -62.26
C THR A 176 -40.42 7.04 -62.30
N GLY A 177 -40.27 7.89 -63.32
CA GLY A 177 -41.15 9.01 -63.64
C GLY A 177 -40.52 9.86 -64.71
#